data_AF-A0A657B5M0-F1
#
_entry.id   AF-A0A657B5M0-F1
#
_cell.length_a   1.000
_cell.length_b   1.000
_cell.length_c   1.000
_cell.angle_alpha   90.00
_cell.angle_beta   90.00
_cell.angle_gamma   90.00
#
_symmetry.space_group_name_H-M   'P 1'
#
loop_
_entity.id
_entity.type
_entity.pdbx_description
1 polymer ?
#
loop_
_entity_poly.entity_id
_entity_poly.type
_entity_poly.pdbx_seq_one_letter_code
_entity_poly.pdbx_strand_id
1 'polypeptide(L)'
;MKVGMTAMQNRDEVGAASVDFLMYSGYVCLAYFWAQMVKVAQEKLASGTTETGFYTAKVQTAKFYYDRILPRTAAHAQMVLAGGESIMAIDEENFAF
;
A
#
# COMPACT_ATOMS: atom_id res chain seq x y z
N MET A 1 7.14 12.43 9.35
CA MET A 1 7.61 13.79 9.68
C MET A 1 8.71 14.30 8.75
N LYS A 2 9.61 13.44 8.24
CA LYS A 2 10.72 13.84 7.34
C LYS A 2 10.25 14.54 6.05
N VAL A 3 9.39 13.90 5.24
CA VAL A 3 8.94 14.42 3.94
C VAL A 3 8.34 15.82 4.01
N GLY A 4 7.42 16.07 4.96
CA GLY A 4 6.78 17.38 5.10
C GLY A 4 7.74 18.51 5.50
N MET A 5 8.82 18.20 6.23
CA MET A 5 9.86 19.18 6.55
C MET A 5 10.77 19.44 5.36
N THR A 6 11.20 18.39 4.64
CA THR A 6 12.04 18.54 3.45
C THR A 6 11.30 19.27 2.32
N ALA A 7 9.99 19.02 2.19
CA ALA A 7 9.10 19.69 1.25
C ALA A 7 9.05 21.22 1.38
N MET A 8 9.22 21.74 2.60
CA MET A 8 9.26 23.19 2.84
C MET A 8 10.51 23.84 2.25
N GLN A 9 11.60 23.07 2.10
CA GLN A 9 12.87 23.52 1.54
C GLN A 9 12.95 23.24 0.03
N ASN A 10 12.44 22.09 -0.41
CA ASN A 10 12.37 21.70 -1.82
C ASN A 10 10.99 21.12 -2.15
N ARG A 11 10.23 21.78 -3.03
CA ARG A 11 8.86 21.37 -3.38
C ARG A 11 8.82 20.04 -4.15
N ASP A 12 9.90 19.66 -4.83
CA ASP A 12 9.97 18.42 -5.61
C ASP A 12 9.90 17.18 -4.72
N GLU A 13 10.27 17.29 -3.44
CA GLU A 13 10.17 16.21 -2.46
C GLU A 13 8.72 15.73 -2.26
N VAL A 14 7.74 16.62 -2.37
CA VAL A 14 6.33 16.23 -2.30
C VAL A 14 5.93 15.43 -3.54
N GLY A 15 6.40 15.87 -4.71
CA GLY A 15 6.17 15.18 -5.98
C GLY A 15 6.78 13.79 -5.97
N ALA A 16 8.06 13.69 -5.57
CA ALA A 16 8.81 12.45 -5.44
C ALA A 16 8.13 11.42 -4.53
N ALA A 17 7.55 11.85 -3.40
CA ALA A 17 6.90 10.94 -2.46
C ALA A 17 5.43 10.60 -2.82
N SER A 18 4.80 11.34 -3.72
CA SER A 18 3.34 11.34 -3.90
C SER A 18 2.76 9.98 -4.31
N VAL A 19 3.36 9.34 -5.33
CA VAL A 19 2.86 8.07 -5.89
C VAL A 19 3.05 6.93 -4.91
N ASP A 20 4.23 6.82 -4.30
CA ASP A 20 4.49 5.78 -3.31
C ASP A 20 3.63 5.94 -2.07
N PHE A 21 3.38 7.17 -1.62
CA PHE A 21 2.46 7.43 -0.52
C PHE A 21 1.02 7.03 -0.87
N LEU A 22 0.56 7.34 -2.10
CA LEU A 22 -0.77 6.94 -2.58
C LEU A 22 -0.91 5.41 -2.59
N MET A 23 0.09 4.71 -3.16
CA MET A 23 0.08 3.25 -3.24
C MET A 23 0.14 2.62 -1.84
N TYR A 24 1.04 3.08 -0.97
CA TYR A 24 1.12 2.65 0.42
C TYR A 24 -0.25 2.77 1.11
N SER A 25 -0.86 3.95 1.02
CA SER A 25 -2.16 4.23 1.66
C SER A 25 -3.27 3.36 1.08
N GLY A 26 -3.31 3.16 -0.23
CA GLY A 26 -4.27 2.29 -0.90
C GLY A 26 -4.19 0.84 -0.42
N TYR A 27 -2.98 0.29 -0.26
CA TYR A 27 -2.79 -1.05 0.29
C TYR A 27 -3.28 -1.15 1.74
N VAL A 28 -2.99 -0.16 2.57
CA VAL A 28 -3.46 -0.14 3.98
C VAL A 28 -4.99 -0.05 4.05
N CYS A 29 -5.61 0.81 3.25
CA CYS A 29 -7.07 0.93 3.16
C CYS A 29 -7.72 -0.41 2.78
N LEU A 30 -7.18 -1.10 1.77
CA LEU A 30 -7.73 -2.37 1.35
C LEU A 30 -7.48 -3.49 2.37
N ALA A 31 -6.34 -3.48 3.08
CA ALA A 31 -6.09 -4.38 4.21
C ALA A 31 -7.16 -4.23 5.30
N TYR A 32 -7.54 -3.00 5.64
CA TYR A 32 -8.58 -2.71 6.61
C TYR A 32 -9.95 -3.28 6.19
N PHE A 33 -10.36 -3.08 4.92
CA PHE A 33 -11.61 -3.65 4.43
C PHE A 33 -11.58 -5.18 4.33
N TRP A 34 -10.43 -5.78 4.00
CA TRP A 34 -10.27 -7.23 4.09
C TRP A 34 -10.44 -7.75 5.52
N ALA A 35 -9.85 -7.09 6.52
CA ALA A 35 -10.02 -7.47 7.92
C ALA A 35 -11.48 -7.41 8.36
N GLN A 36 -12.22 -6.38 7.95
CA GLN A 36 -13.66 -6.30 8.22
C GLN A 36 -14.45 -7.45 7.55
N MET A 37 -14.17 -7.74 6.28
CA MET A 37 -14.81 -8.85 5.58
C MET A 37 -14.51 -10.21 6.23
N VAL A 38 -13.27 -10.42 6.69
CA VAL A 38 -12.86 -11.65 7.39
C VAL A 38 -13.64 -11.81 8.70
N LYS A 39 -13.77 -10.73 9.49
CA LYS A 39 -14.55 -10.75 10.73
C LYS A 39 -15.97 -11.26 10.48
N VAL A 40 -16.68 -10.64 9.53
CA VAL A 40 -18.05 -11.02 9.19
C VAL A 40 -18.11 -12.45 8.64
N ALA A 41 -17.15 -12.84 7.79
CA ALA A 41 -17.10 -14.20 7.24
C ALA A 41 -16.94 -15.26 8.33
N GLN A 42 -16.06 -15.02 9.30
CA GLN A 42 -15.85 -15.92 10.43
C GLN A 42 -17.10 -16.02 11.32
N GLU A 43 -17.77 -14.90 11.59
CA GLU A 43 -19.03 -14.87 12.34
C GLU A 43 -20.14 -15.68 11.63
N LYS A 44 -20.28 -15.54 10.31
CA LYS A 44 -21.28 -16.28 9.52
C LYS A 44 -21.00 -17.77 9.43
N LEU A 45 -19.73 -18.16 9.31
CA LEU A 45 -19.32 -19.55 9.36
C LEU A 45 -19.64 -20.16 10.74
N ALA A 46 -19.31 -19.46 11.82
CA ALA A 46 -19.60 -19.90 13.18
C ALA A 46 -21.10 -20.01 13.47
N SER A 47 -21.94 -19.17 12.85
CA SER A 47 -23.40 -19.23 12.97
C SER A 47 -24.07 -20.29 12.09
N GLY A 48 -23.32 -21.14 11.40
CA GLY A 48 -23.88 -22.23 10.59
C GLY A 48 -24.54 -21.79 9.28
N THR A 49 -24.01 -20.76 8.61
CA THR A 49 -24.49 -20.36 7.27
C THR A 49 -24.44 -21.50 6.26
N THR A 50 -25.39 -21.53 5.31
CA THR A 50 -25.39 -22.45 4.18
C THR A 50 -24.38 -22.05 3.08
N GLU A 51 -23.91 -20.80 3.08
CA GLU A 51 -22.97 -20.26 2.07
C GLU A 51 -21.49 -20.47 2.47
N THR A 52 -21.17 -21.65 2.99
CA THR A 52 -19.84 -21.95 3.58
C THR A 52 -18.68 -21.70 2.59
N GLY A 53 -18.85 -22.04 1.32
CA GLY A 53 -17.85 -21.84 0.28
C GLY A 53 -17.51 -20.36 0.06
N PHE A 54 -18.51 -19.47 0.04
CA PHE A 54 -18.30 -18.04 -0.18
C PHE A 54 -17.51 -17.39 0.96
N TYR A 55 -17.91 -17.64 2.21
CA TYR A 55 -17.23 -17.07 3.37
C TYR A 55 -15.84 -17.67 3.58
N THR A 56 -15.64 -18.96 3.28
CA THR A 56 -14.32 -19.58 3.28
C THR A 56 -13.40 -18.92 2.25
N ALA A 57 -13.91 -18.70 1.03
CA ALA A 57 -13.15 -18.02 -0.04
C ALA A 57 -12.77 -16.58 0.36
N LYS A 58 -13.63 -15.84 1.07
CA LYS A 58 -13.30 -14.51 1.62
C LYS A 58 -12.10 -14.56 2.56
N VAL A 59 -12.08 -15.50 3.49
CA VAL A 59 -10.95 -15.67 4.44
C VAL A 59 -9.67 -16.04 3.70
N GLN A 60 -9.74 -16.98 2.76
CA GLN A 60 -8.59 -17.41 1.96
C GLN A 60 -8.03 -16.27 1.09
N THR A 61 -8.91 -15.48 0.48
CA THR A 61 -8.49 -14.35 -0.37
C THR A 61 -7.84 -13.24 0.46
N ALA A 62 -8.39 -12.94 1.64
CA ALA A 62 -7.77 -12.01 2.57
C ALA A 62 -6.38 -12.50 3.00
N LYS A 63 -6.22 -13.80 3.31
CA LYS A 63 -4.91 -14.38 3.62
C LYS A 63 -3.91 -14.19 2.47
N PHE A 64 -4.30 -14.50 1.23
CA PHE A 64 -3.46 -14.24 0.06
C PHE A 64 -3.05 -12.76 -0.05
N TYR A 65 -4.00 -11.84 0.15
CA TYR A 65 -3.74 -10.41 0.12
C TYR A 65 -2.69 -10.00 1.15
N TYR A 66 -2.85 -10.44 2.41
CA TYR A 66 -1.93 -10.14 3.49
C TYR A 66 -0.54 -10.78 3.29
N ASP A 67 -0.48 -11.99 2.74
CA ASP A 67 0.79 -12.70 2.54
C ASP A 67 1.56 -12.24 1.29
N ARG A 68 0.86 -11.81 0.22
CA ARG A 68 1.47 -11.61 -1.11
C ARG A 68 1.38 -10.19 -1.64
N ILE A 69 0.40 -9.41 -1.21
CA ILE A 69 0.15 -8.07 -1.74
C ILE A 69 0.54 -7.00 -0.72
N LEU A 70 0.06 -7.11 0.52
CA LEU A 70 0.31 -6.14 1.57
C LEU A 70 1.81 -5.88 1.87
N PRO A 71 2.73 -6.86 1.77
CA PRO A 71 4.16 -6.61 2.01
C PRO A 71 4.79 -5.58 1.06
N ARG A 72 4.16 -5.28 -0.08
CA ARG A 72 4.61 -4.22 -1.00
C ARG A 72 4.63 -2.84 -0.33
N THR A 73 3.84 -2.64 0.72
CA THR A 73 3.87 -1.40 1.52
C THR A 73 5.25 -1.11 2.09
N ALA A 74 6.04 -2.13 2.44
CA ALA A 74 7.39 -1.92 2.94
C ALA A 74 8.28 -1.24 1.90
N ALA A 75 8.19 -1.64 0.63
CA ALA A 75 8.93 -1.01 -0.46
C ALA A 75 8.48 0.44 -0.68
N HIS A 76 7.17 0.70 -0.75
CA HIS A 76 6.64 2.05 -0.88
C HIS A 76 7.03 2.96 0.29
N ALA A 77 7.04 2.43 1.52
CA ALA A 77 7.52 3.20 2.68
C ALA A 77 9.00 3.58 2.55
N GLN A 78 9.86 2.69 2.04
CA GLN A 78 11.26 3.03 1.77
C GLN A 78 11.38 4.09 0.66
N MET A 79 10.63 3.97 -0.44
CA MET A 79 10.66 4.93 -1.55
C MET A 79 10.18 6.33 -1.12
N VAL A 80 9.12 6.42 -0.31
CA VAL A 80 8.68 7.70 0.31
C VAL A 80 9.79 8.35 1.15
N LEU A 81 10.65 7.56 1.80
CA LEU A 81 11.71 8.06 2.67
C LEU A 81 13.02 8.37 1.94
N ALA A 82 13.21 7.84 0.73
CA ALA A 82 14.39 8.05 -0.10
C ALA A 82 14.50 9.49 -0.63
N GLY A 83 13.36 10.17 -0.80
CA GLY A 83 13.31 11.56 -1.26
C GLY A 83 13.52 11.71 -2.78
N GLY A 84 13.64 12.97 -3.22
CA GLY A 84 13.68 13.31 -4.65
C GLY A 84 15.05 13.23 -5.32
N GLU A 85 16.14 13.13 -4.56
CA GLU A 85 17.51 13.24 -5.08
C GLU A 85 17.75 12.34 -6.30
N SER A 86 17.49 11.02 -6.17
CA SER A 86 17.70 10.08 -7.27
C SER A 86 16.76 10.28 -8.47
N ILE A 87 15.58 10.87 -8.24
CA ILE A 87 14.60 11.16 -9.30
C ILE A 87 15.03 12.39 -10.09
N MET A 88 15.63 13.37 -9.41
CA MET A 88 16.03 14.67 -9.96
C MET A 88 17.50 14.73 -10.39
N ALA A 89 18.27 13.65 -10.20
CA ALA A 89 19.72 13.63 -10.43
C ALA A 89 20.14 13.55 -11.90
N ILE A 90 19.25 13.10 -12.79
CA ILE A 90 19.57 12.93 -14.21
C ILE A 90 19.40 14.26 -14.95
N ASP A 91 20.50 14.78 -15.50
CA ASP A 91 20.46 15.94 -16.38
C ASP A 91 19.64 15.65 -17.64
N GLU A 92 19.01 16.69 -18.20
CA GLU A 92 18.09 16.56 -19.33
C GLU A 92 18.75 15.88 -20.53
N GLU A 93 19.98 16.26 -20.87
CA GLU A 93 20.72 15.68 -22.01
C GLU A 93 21.02 14.19 -21.81
N ASN A 94 21.12 13.73 -20.55
CA ASN A 94 21.45 12.35 -20.24
C ASN A 94 20.28 11.37 -20.44
N PHE A 95 19.03 11.87 -20.58
CA PHE A 95 17.89 11.01 -20.94
C PHE A 95 17.97 10.43 -22.35
N ALA A 96 18.88 10.91 -23.19
CA ALA A 96 19.04 10.44 -24.56
C ALA A 96 19.94 9.19 -24.69
N PHE A 97 20.55 8.70 -23.61
CA PHE A 97 21.48 7.56 -23.61
C PHE A 97 20.95 6.32 -22.88
#